data_AF-A0A126P1B7-F1
#
_entry.id   AF-A0A126P1B7-F1
#
_cell.length_a   1.000
_cell.length_b   1.000
_cell.length_c   1.000
_cell.angle_alpha   90.00
_cell.angle_beta   90.00
_cell.angle_gamma   90.00
#
_symmetry.space_group_name_H-M   'P 1'
#
loop_
_entity.id
_entity.type
_entity.pdbx_description
1 polymer ?
#
loop_
_entity_poly.entity_id
_entity_poly.type
_entity_poly.pdbx_seq_one_letter_code
_entity_poly.pdbx_strand_id
1 'polypeptide(L)'
;MNRSLNVQTLGSAIVIAAFIAAEAATSLLSAYPRLPLAWYLNLEVFHVFEQARSEPSPLRFLFGPASLGGALIFLAIVCIARLARWRLVIAIAANLSFYFAFALSLAATDRSHDQQTASLFWIAIRLDSVSITSIIVLASFGAAATSHAAYFLEIFDRKAN
;
A
#
# COMPACT_ATOMS: atom_id res chain seq x y z
N MET A 1 0.74 3.54 -25.58
CA MET A 1 -0.06 2.54 -24.83
C MET A 1 0.73 1.70 -23.82
N ASN A 2 1.87 1.06 -24.19
CA ASN A 2 2.64 0.22 -23.25
C ASN A 2 3.22 0.93 -22.02
N ARG A 3 3.60 2.21 -22.13
CA ARG A 3 4.19 2.97 -21.01
C ARG A 3 3.18 3.21 -19.88
N SER A 4 1.93 3.57 -20.18
CA SER A 4 0.89 3.76 -19.18
C SER A 4 0.57 2.46 -18.43
N LEU A 5 0.47 1.33 -19.14
CA LEU A 5 0.30 0.02 -18.51
C LEU A 5 1.45 -0.34 -17.58
N ASN A 6 2.70 -0.05 -17.97
CA ASN A 6 3.85 -0.28 -17.10
C ASN A 6 3.77 0.55 -15.82
N VAL A 7 3.41 1.83 -15.91
CA VAL A 7 3.29 2.70 -14.73
C VAL A 7 2.16 2.23 -13.80
N GLN A 8 1.00 1.88 -14.35
CA GLN A 8 -0.13 1.36 -13.56
C GLN A 8 0.21 0.06 -12.82
N THR A 9 0.84 -0.89 -13.54
CA THR A 9 1.27 -2.16 -12.95
C THR A 9 2.37 -1.94 -11.91
N LEU A 10 3.37 -1.11 -12.19
CA LEU A 10 4.47 -0.84 -11.26
C LEU A 10 3.95 -0.18 -9.98
N GLY A 11 3.10 0.84 -10.10
CA GLY A 11 2.53 1.51 -8.93
C GLY A 11 1.68 0.58 -8.08
N SER A 12 0.85 -0.27 -8.71
CA SER A 12 0.08 -1.28 -7.98
C SER A 12 0.99 -2.31 -7.31
N ALA A 13 2.02 -2.80 -8.02
CA ALA A 13 2.97 -3.78 -7.49
C ALA A 13 3.76 -3.24 -6.29
N ILE A 14 4.17 -1.96 -6.30
CA ILE A 14 4.86 -1.33 -5.16
C ILE A 14 3.97 -1.33 -3.92
N VAL A 15 2.70 -0.96 -4.06
CA VAL A 15 1.74 -0.92 -2.94
C VAL A 15 1.53 -2.32 -2.36
N ILE A 16 1.31 -3.32 -3.23
CA ILE A 16 1.11 -4.72 -2.82
C ILE A 16 2.38 -5.29 -2.18
N ALA A 17 3.56 -4.99 -2.74
CA ALA A 17 4.83 -5.44 -2.19
C ALA A 17 5.10 -4.82 -0.81
N ALA A 18 4.78 -3.54 -0.60
CA ALA A 18 4.89 -2.91 0.70
C ALA A 18 3.97 -3.58 1.74
N PHE A 19 2.74 -3.91 1.36
CA PHE A 19 1.82 -4.67 2.21
C PHE A 19 2.37 -6.06 2.57
N ILE A 20 2.85 -6.82 1.57
CA ILE A 20 3.44 -8.15 1.79
C ILE A 20 4.66 -8.05 2.71
N ALA A 21 5.53 -7.07 2.50
CA ALA A 21 6.70 -6.85 3.34
C ALA A 21 6.31 -6.52 4.79
N ALA A 22 5.27 -5.71 4.99
CA ALA A 22 4.74 -5.39 6.31
C ALA A 22 4.16 -6.62 7.03
N GLU A 23 3.40 -7.47 6.33
CA GLU A 23 2.86 -8.72 6.89
C GLU A 23 3.96 -9.75 7.17
N ALA A 24 4.96 -9.84 6.30
CA ALA A 24 6.12 -10.69 6.50
C ALA A 24 6.95 -10.24 7.71
N ALA A 25 7.15 -8.93 7.89
CA ALA A 25 7.82 -8.38 9.07
C ALA A 25 7.05 -8.70 10.36
N THR A 26 5.71 -8.66 10.32
CA THR A 26 4.87 -9.00 11.47
C THR A 26 4.96 -10.49 11.81
N SER A 27 4.94 -11.35 10.78
CA SER A 27 5.12 -12.80 10.91
C SER A 27 6.53 -13.16 11.42
N LEU A 28 7.54 -12.41 11.01
CA LEU A 28 8.91 -12.58 11.51
C LEU A 28 9.00 -12.22 12.99
N LEU A 29 8.34 -11.13 13.41
CA LEU A 29 8.31 -10.70 14.80
C LEU A 29 7.58 -11.72 15.70
N SER A 30 6.48 -12.30 15.22
CA SER A 30 5.74 -13.31 15.98
C SER A 30 6.52 -14.62 16.13
N ALA A 31 7.29 -15.02 15.10
CA ALA A 31 8.15 -16.19 15.16
C ALA A 31 9.42 -15.98 16.00
N TYR A 32 10.01 -14.77 15.94
CA TYR A 32 11.29 -14.45 16.60
C TYR A 32 11.22 -13.13 17.39
N PRO A 33 10.52 -13.10 18.54
CA PRO A 33 10.29 -11.87 19.30
C PRO A 33 11.57 -11.27 19.91
N ARG A 34 12.66 -12.04 19.99
CA ARG A 34 13.96 -11.58 20.48
C ARG A 34 14.81 -10.86 19.42
N LEU A 35 14.39 -10.90 18.15
CA LEU A 35 15.16 -10.34 17.04
C LEU A 35 14.97 -8.81 16.98
N PRO A 36 16.00 -7.98 17.25
CA PRO A 36 15.85 -6.52 17.26
C PRO A 36 15.45 -5.95 15.90
N LEU A 37 15.90 -6.58 14.80
CA LEU A 37 15.53 -6.19 13.44
C LEU A 37 14.03 -6.30 13.17
N ALA A 38 13.37 -7.34 13.70
CA ALA A 38 11.93 -7.51 13.51
C ALA A 38 11.14 -6.40 14.22
N TRP A 39 11.60 -5.97 15.39
CA TRP A 39 11.05 -4.81 16.09
C TRP A 39 11.25 -3.51 15.33
N TYR A 40 12.47 -3.27 14.83
CA TYR A 40 12.78 -2.09 14.02
C TYR A 40 11.89 -2.01 12.77
N LEU A 41 11.74 -3.12 12.04
CA LEU A 41 10.89 -3.17 10.85
C LEU A 41 9.42 -2.89 11.17
N ASN A 42 8.86 -3.42 12.26
CA ASN A 42 7.45 -3.18 12.59
C ASN A 42 7.21 -1.80 13.19
N LEU A 43 8.07 -1.34 14.09
CA LEU A 43 7.87 -0.11 14.83
C LEU A 43 8.30 1.13 14.05
N GLU A 44 9.35 1.07 13.23
CA GLU A 44 9.91 2.25 12.56
C GLU A 44 9.57 2.28 11.07
N VAL A 45 9.79 1.17 10.37
CA VAL A 45 9.64 1.09 8.91
C VAL A 45 8.17 0.90 8.51
N PHE A 46 7.49 -0.07 9.10
CA PHE A 46 6.11 -0.43 8.80
C PHE A 46 5.11 0.05 9.86
N HIS A 47 5.47 1.09 10.63
CA HIS A 47 4.64 1.62 11.72
C HIS A 47 3.21 1.93 11.28
N VAL A 48 3.05 2.50 10.08
CA VAL A 48 1.76 2.88 9.52
C VAL A 48 0.85 1.66 9.28
N PHE A 49 1.44 0.50 8.94
CA PHE A 49 0.69 -0.76 8.85
C PHE A 49 0.36 -1.32 10.24
N GLU A 50 1.22 -1.10 11.24
CA GLU A 50 0.94 -1.47 12.64
C GLU A 50 -0.23 -0.66 13.21
N GLN A 51 -0.26 0.66 13.00
CA GLN A 51 -1.41 1.50 13.34
C GLN A 51 -2.68 1.04 12.64
N ALA A 52 -2.60 0.69 11.36
CA ALA A 52 -3.73 0.19 10.59
C ALA A 52 -4.25 -1.18 11.06
N ARG A 53 -3.43 -1.97 11.78
CA ARG A 53 -3.79 -3.25 12.40
C ARG A 53 -4.44 -3.11 13.78
N SER A 54 -4.28 -1.96 14.44
CA SER A 54 -4.79 -1.74 15.79
C SER A 54 -6.31 -1.96 15.87
N GLU A 55 -6.81 -2.42 17.03
CA GLU A 55 -8.25 -2.72 17.24
C GLU A 55 -9.25 -1.65 16.78
N PRO A 56 -8.99 -0.35 16.97
CA PRO A 56 -9.92 0.72 16.58
C PRO A 56 -9.79 1.13 15.11
N SER A 57 -8.74 0.69 14.40
CA SER A 57 -8.58 0.99 12.98
C SER A 57 -9.67 0.28 12.17
N PRO A 58 -10.42 1.01 11.32
CA PRO A 58 -11.39 0.40 10.43
C PRO A 58 -10.70 -0.49 9.39
N LEU A 59 -9.39 -0.40 9.19
CA LEU A 59 -8.63 -1.21 8.24
C LEU A 59 -8.21 -2.57 8.81
N ARG A 60 -8.41 -2.82 10.10
CA ARG A 60 -7.98 -4.06 10.77
C ARG A 60 -8.41 -5.33 10.03
N PHE A 61 -9.61 -5.33 9.42
CA PHE A 61 -10.13 -6.49 8.70
C PHE A 61 -9.32 -6.88 7.45
N LEU A 62 -8.53 -5.96 6.90
CA LEU A 62 -7.62 -6.23 5.77
C LEU A 62 -6.35 -6.95 6.21
N PHE A 63 -6.08 -6.99 7.50
CA PHE A 63 -4.88 -7.58 8.09
C PHE A 63 -5.21 -8.87 8.84
N GLY A 64 -4.25 -9.79 8.92
CA GLY A 64 -4.41 -11.05 9.65
C GLY A 64 -3.72 -12.23 8.98
N PRO A 65 -3.87 -13.45 9.55
CA PRO A 65 -3.09 -14.63 9.13
C PRO A 65 -3.27 -15.00 7.65
N ALA A 66 -4.46 -14.75 7.09
CA ALA A 66 -4.77 -15.03 5.69
C ALA A 66 -4.39 -13.89 4.72
N SER A 67 -4.07 -12.70 5.23
CA SER A 67 -3.88 -11.49 4.43
C SER A 67 -2.64 -11.58 3.53
N LEU A 68 -1.55 -12.19 4.01
CA LEU A 68 -0.34 -12.44 3.23
C LEU A 68 -0.64 -13.28 1.97
N GLY A 69 -1.41 -14.36 2.14
CA GLY A 69 -1.81 -15.22 1.02
C GLY A 69 -2.68 -14.47 0.01
N GLY A 70 -3.66 -13.69 0.49
CA GLY A 70 -4.49 -12.83 -0.35
C GLY A 70 -3.68 -11.82 -1.14
N ALA A 71 -2.71 -11.16 -0.51
CA ALA A 71 -1.84 -10.18 -1.17
C ALA A 71 -0.92 -10.82 -2.23
N LEU A 72 -0.38 -12.02 -1.98
CA LEU A 72 0.40 -12.77 -2.97
C LEU A 72 -0.46 -13.17 -4.18
N ILE A 73 -1.69 -13.63 -3.96
CA ILE A 73 -2.64 -13.93 -5.04
C ILE A 73 -2.94 -12.65 -5.85
N PHE A 74 -3.18 -11.53 -5.17
CA PHE A 74 -3.46 -10.26 -5.84
C PHE A 74 -2.26 -9.77 -6.67
N LEU A 75 -1.03 -9.91 -6.16
CA LEU A 75 0.19 -9.64 -6.91
C LEU A 75 0.28 -10.53 -8.16
N ALA A 76 0.01 -11.83 -8.02
CA ALA A 76 0.02 -12.77 -9.13
C ALA A 76 -1.02 -12.39 -10.20
N ILE A 77 -2.23 -12.00 -9.80
CA ILE A 77 -3.28 -11.50 -10.71
C ILE A 77 -2.79 -10.27 -11.47
N VAL A 78 -2.16 -9.31 -10.79
CA VAL A 78 -1.62 -8.09 -11.43
C VAL A 78 -0.52 -8.43 -12.44
N CYS A 79 0.38 -9.36 -12.10
CA CYS A 79 1.43 -9.84 -13.00
C CYS A 79 0.86 -10.57 -14.22
N ILE A 80 -0.10 -11.48 -14.03
CA ILE A 80 -0.77 -12.22 -15.11
C ILE A 80 -1.54 -11.24 -16.01
N ALA A 81 -2.30 -10.32 -15.42
CA ALA A 81 -3.02 -9.28 -16.16
C ALA A 81 -2.06 -8.42 -16.99
N ARG A 82 -0.86 -8.11 -16.49
CA ARG A 82 0.17 -7.41 -17.25
C ARG A 82 0.68 -8.22 -18.44
N LEU A 83 0.93 -9.52 -18.25
CA LEU A 83 1.38 -10.42 -19.32
C LEU A 83 0.31 -10.59 -20.39
N ALA A 84 -0.94 -10.80 -19.97
CA ALA A 84 -2.11 -10.94 -20.84
C ALA A 84 -2.63 -9.60 -21.40
N ARG A 85 -2.04 -8.47 -20.99
CA ARG A 85 -2.42 -7.10 -21.37
C ARG A 85 -3.88 -6.75 -21.05
N TRP A 86 -4.42 -7.27 -19.95
CA TRP A 86 -5.79 -7.01 -19.49
C TRP A 86 -5.91 -5.61 -18.86
N ARG A 87 -6.17 -4.61 -19.72
CA ARG A 87 -6.20 -3.19 -19.35
C ARG A 87 -7.18 -2.88 -18.22
N LEU A 88 -8.38 -3.49 -18.24
CA LEU A 88 -9.40 -3.27 -17.23
C LEU A 88 -8.95 -3.75 -15.84
N VAL A 89 -8.37 -4.95 -15.76
CA VAL A 89 -7.91 -5.54 -14.49
C VAL A 89 -6.80 -4.69 -13.88
N ILE A 90 -5.86 -4.21 -14.71
CA ILE A 90 -4.76 -3.34 -14.25
C ILE A 90 -5.29 -1.99 -13.76
N ALA A 91 -6.29 -1.41 -14.45
CA ALA A 91 -6.91 -0.16 -14.02
C ALA A 91 -7.67 -0.32 -12.70
N ILE A 92 -8.40 -1.43 -12.51
CA ILE A 92 -9.06 -1.75 -11.23
C ILE A 92 -8.02 -1.89 -10.13
N ALA A 93 -6.93 -2.62 -10.37
CA ALA A 93 -5.86 -2.79 -9.40
C ALA A 93 -5.18 -1.46 -9.02
N ALA A 94 -4.94 -0.59 -9.99
CA ALA A 94 -4.36 0.74 -9.76
C ALA A 94 -5.25 1.61 -8.86
N ASN A 95 -6.56 1.64 -9.14
CA ASN A 95 -7.52 2.40 -8.33
C ASN A 95 -7.66 1.79 -6.92
N LEU A 96 -7.75 0.47 -6.81
CA LEU A 96 -7.83 -0.19 -5.51
C LEU A 96 -6.58 0.06 -4.66
N SER A 97 -5.40 0.03 -5.29
CA SER A 97 -4.12 0.36 -4.64
C SER A 97 -4.08 1.82 -4.16
N PHE A 98 -4.68 2.74 -4.92
CA PHE A 98 -4.81 4.14 -4.51
C PHE A 98 -5.77 4.32 -3.34
N TYR A 99 -6.96 3.72 -3.39
CA TYR A 99 -7.89 3.74 -2.25
C TYR A 99 -7.27 3.15 -0.99
N PHE A 100 -6.53 2.04 -1.12
CA PHE A 100 -5.82 1.44 -0.01
C PHE A 100 -4.74 2.37 0.56
N ALA A 101 -3.88 2.94 -0.29
CA ALA A 101 -2.83 3.89 0.14
C ALA A 101 -3.41 5.14 0.81
N PHE A 102 -4.52 5.65 0.27
CA PHE A 102 -5.22 6.80 0.83
C PHE A 102 -5.83 6.48 2.20
N ALA A 103 -6.53 5.36 2.32
CA ALA A 103 -7.10 4.93 3.60
C ALA A 103 -6.00 4.67 4.65
N LEU A 104 -4.89 4.06 4.24
CA LEU A 104 -3.72 3.84 5.08
C LEU A 104 -3.13 5.17 5.60
N SER A 105 -3.10 6.19 4.74
CA SER A 105 -2.64 7.53 5.12
C SER A 105 -3.59 8.21 6.10
N LEU A 106 -4.90 8.05 5.91
CA LEU A 106 -5.90 8.57 6.86
C LEU A 106 -5.76 7.89 8.23
N ALA A 107 -5.59 6.57 8.26
CA ALA A 107 -5.33 5.82 9.49
C ALA A 107 -4.06 6.31 10.19
N ALA A 108 -3.01 6.66 9.44
CA ALA A 108 -1.78 7.21 10.00
C ALA A 108 -1.93 8.63 10.58
N THR A 109 -2.89 9.41 10.09
CA THR A 109 -3.17 10.76 10.61
C THR A 109 -4.11 10.77 11.81
N ASP A 110 -4.78 9.66 12.10
CA ASP A 110 -5.70 9.54 13.23
C ASP A 110 -4.90 9.41 14.54
N ARG A 111 -4.61 10.56 15.16
CA ARG A 111 -3.83 10.69 16.40
C ARG A 111 -4.55 10.22 17.65
N SER A 112 -5.72 9.60 17.53
CA SER A 112 -6.47 9.04 18.66
C SER A 112 -5.67 7.98 19.45
N HIS A 113 -4.56 7.48 18.90
CA HIS A 113 -3.70 6.44 19.49
C HIS A 113 -2.37 6.90 20.09
N ASP A 114 -2.03 8.19 20.07
CA ASP A 114 -0.78 8.71 20.66
C ASP A 114 -0.75 8.67 22.21
N GLN A 115 -1.83 8.25 22.89
CA GLN A 115 -1.92 8.29 24.35
C GLN A 115 -1.31 7.09 25.09
N GLN A 116 -0.91 6.00 24.42
CA GLN A 116 -0.34 4.83 25.10
C GLN A 116 1.20 4.83 25.24
N THR A 117 1.91 5.80 24.67
CA THR A 117 3.38 5.91 24.73
C THR A 117 3.86 7.24 25.33
N ALA A 118 3.09 7.79 26.27
CA ALA A 118 3.43 9.01 27.00
C ALA A 118 4.57 8.79 28.04
N SER A 119 5.81 8.72 27.56
CA SER A 119 6.98 9.14 28.36
C SER A 119 8.09 9.83 27.55
N LEU A 120 7.98 9.96 26.22
CA LEU A 120 8.92 10.73 25.39
C LEU A 120 8.18 11.60 24.38
N PHE A 121 7.67 12.73 24.87
CA PHE A 121 6.63 13.52 24.20
C PHE A 121 7.13 14.48 23.09
N TRP A 122 8.44 14.59 22.78
CA TRP A 122 8.91 15.65 21.87
C TRP A 122 10.01 15.32 20.85
N ILE A 123 10.63 14.13 20.86
CA ILE A 123 11.85 13.88 20.03
C ILE A 123 11.64 12.89 18.88
N ALA A 124 10.50 12.21 18.78
CA ALA A 124 10.27 11.25 17.70
C ALA A 124 9.35 11.82 16.62
N ILE A 125 9.78 12.87 15.92
CA ILE A 125 9.36 13.02 14.52
C ILE A 125 10.03 11.85 13.80
N ARG A 126 9.35 10.70 13.74
CA ARG A 126 9.82 9.48 13.06
C ARG A 126 9.87 9.76 11.56
N LEU A 127 11.04 10.19 11.09
CA LEU A 127 11.29 10.58 9.69
C LEU A 127 11.05 9.42 8.70
N ASP A 128 11.14 8.18 9.16
CA ASP A 128 11.16 7.00 8.30
C ASP A 128 9.76 6.52 7.89
N SER A 129 8.76 6.66 8.76
CA SER A 129 7.37 6.24 8.47
C SER A 129 6.68 7.16 7.43
N VAL A 130 7.00 8.46 7.46
CA VAL A 130 6.52 9.45 6.48
C VAL A 130 7.04 9.13 5.09
N SER A 131 8.27 8.62 4.98
CA SER A 131 8.92 8.30 3.71
C SER A 131 8.22 7.14 2.99
N ILE A 132 7.89 6.06 3.69
CA ILE A 132 7.22 4.89 3.09
C ILE A 132 5.79 5.21 2.68
N THR A 133 5.02 5.89 3.53
CA THR A 133 3.66 6.32 3.19
C THR A 133 3.67 7.24 1.98
N SER A 134 4.61 8.19 1.93
CA SER A 134 4.75 9.09 0.77
C SER A 134 5.07 8.33 -0.52
N ILE A 135 5.94 7.31 -0.47
CA ILE A 135 6.25 6.46 -1.64
C ILE A 135 5.00 5.69 -2.10
N ILE A 136 4.26 5.07 -1.17
CA ILE A 136 3.05 4.29 -1.48
C ILE A 136 1.96 5.20 -2.06
N VAL A 137 1.75 6.38 -1.48
CA VAL A 137 0.78 7.37 -1.96
C VAL A 137 1.18 7.89 -3.34
N LEU A 138 2.44 8.27 -3.54
CA LEU A 138 2.90 8.81 -4.83
C LEU A 138 2.82 7.74 -5.94
N ALA A 139 3.23 6.51 -5.65
CA ALA A 139 3.18 5.40 -6.59
C ALA A 139 1.73 5.04 -6.99
N SER A 140 0.83 4.99 -6.00
CA SER A 140 -0.57 4.66 -6.23
C SER A 140 -1.34 5.79 -6.93
N PHE A 141 -1.07 7.06 -6.58
CA PHE A 141 -1.62 8.23 -7.25
C PHE A 141 -1.18 8.28 -8.72
N GLY A 142 0.11 8.05 -8.99
CA GLY A 142 0.62 7.98 -10.37
C GLY A 142 -0.05 6.88 -11.19
N ALA A 143 -0.26 5.70 -10.59
CA ALA A 143 -1.00 4.61 -11.23
C ALA A 143 -2.47 4.98 -11.51
N ALA A 144 -3.18 5.55 -10.53
CA ALA A 144 -4.58 5.96 -10.72
C ALA A 144 -4.71 7.07 -11.77
N ALA A 145 -3.90 8.13 -11.68
CA ALA A 145 -3.89 9.24 -12.62
C ALA A 145 -3.60 8.78 -14.06
N THR A 146 -2.64 7.87 -14.25
CA THR A 146 -2.33 7.34 -15.58
C THR A 146 -3.42 6.43 -16.13
N SER A 147 -4.20 5.76 -15.27
CA SER A 147 -5.37 4.99 -15.69
C SER A 147 -6.50 5.89 -16.20
N HIS A 148 -6.80 6.98 -15.49
CA HIS A 148 -7.78 7.98 -15.91
C HIS A 148 -7.35 8.71 -17.17
N ALA A 149 -6.09 9.15 -17.26
CA ALA A 149 -5.56 9.80 -18.45
C ALA A 149 -5.68 8.88 -19.70
N ALA A 150 -5.37 7.60 -19.55
CA ALA A 150 -5.52 6.63 -20.63
C ALA A 150 -6.98 6.43 -21.06
N TYR A 151 -7.92 6.45 -20.11
CA TYR A 151 -9.35 6.35 -20.39
C TYR A 151 -9.89 7.59 -21.10
N PHE A 152 -9.53 8.79 -20.62
CA PHE A 152 -9.96 10.04 -21.26
C PHE A 152 -9.42 10.16 -22.69
N LEU A 153 -8.14 9.87 -22.92
CA LEU A 153 -7.56 9.88 -24.26
C LEU A 153 -8.32 8.94 -25.21
N GLU A 154 -8.69 7.74 -24.75
CA GLU A 154 -9.44 6.79 -25.56
C GLU A 154 -10.86 7.26 -25.89
N ILE A 155 -11.52 8.01 -24.99
CA ILE A 155 -12.83 8.63 -25.27
C ILE A 155 -12.72 9.77 -26.28
N PHE A 156 -11.75 10.67 -26.10
CA PHE A 156 -11.60 11.84 -26.96
C PHE A 156 -11.16 11.45 -28.38
N ASP A 157 -10.27 10.45 -28.52
CA ASP A 157 -9.91 9.90 -29.83
C ASP A 157 -11.11 9.28 -30.56
N ARG A 158 -12.02 8.60 -29.84
CA ARG A 158 -13.25 8.05 -30.43
C ARG A 158 -14.29 9.08 -30.83
N LYS A 159 -14.25 10.30 -30.29
CA LYS A 159 -15.14 11.39 -30.69
C LYS A 159 -14.61 12.20 -31.88
N ALA A 160 -13.33 12.07 -32.20
CA ALA A 160 -12.67 12.79 -33.30
C ALA A 160 -12.70 12.03 -34.64
N ASN A 161 -13.00 10.73 -34.61
CA ASN A 161 -13.23 9.87 -35.78
C ASN A 161 -14.71 9.53 -35.91
#